data_AF-A0A2U1UW48-F1
#
_entry.id   AF-A0A2U1UW48-F1
#
_cell.length_a   1.000
_cell.length_b   1.000
_cell.length_c   1.000
_cell.angle_alpha   90.00
_cell.angle_beta   90.00
_cell.angle_gamma   90.00
#
_symmetry.space_group_name_H-M   'P 1'
#
loop_
_entity.id
_entity.type
_entity.pdbx_description
1 polymer ?
#
loop_
_entity_poly.entity_id
_entity_poly.type
_entity_poly.pdbx_seq_one_letter_code
_entity_poly.pdbx_strand_id
1 'polypeptide(L)'
;MTAAKHALIEQARKLLRATVRRGRQITSPDEVRDFLLFTLALREQEVFGLVLLDNQNRVLLWRELFQGTISYTPVYPREVVKLALNHNAAAVIFAHYVVRNIMRVMCPILLCSLEVLSWPRRMITGQMMDT
;
A
#
# COMPACT_ATOMS: atom_id res chain seq x y z
N MET A 1 -24.24 -25.56 -4.34
CA MET A 1 -22.97 -25.50 -3.58
C MET A 1 -23.21 -26.09 -2.20
N THR A 2 -22.33 -26.96 -1.68
CA THR A 2 -22.52 -27.66 -0.40
C THR A 2 -22.28 -26.75 0.81
N ALA A 3 -22.95 -26.98 1.94
CA ALA A 3 -22.85 -26.14 3.15
C ALA A 3 -21.40 -25.94 3.65
N ALA A 4 -20.53 -26.95 3.49
CA ALA A 4 -19.10 -26.86 3.80
C ALA A 4 -18.36 -25.82 2.93
N LYS A 5 -18.69 -25.71 1.64
CA LYS A 5 -18.11 -24.69 0.75
C LYS A 5 -18.53 -23.29 1.16
N HIS A 6 -19.78 -23.11 1.62
CA HIS A 6 -20.26 -21.82 2.10
C HIS A 6 -19.52 -21.39 3.37
N ALA A 7 -19.34 -22.31 4.32
CA ALA A 7 -18.59 -22.04 5.55
C ALA A 7 -17.12 -21.64 5.27
N LEU A 8 -16.46 -22.32 4.33
CA LEU A 8 -15.09 -21.99 3.93
C LEU A 8 -15.00 -20.59 3.30
N ILE A 9 -15.93 -20.23 2.41
CA ILE A 9 -15.97 -18.91 1.77
C ILE A 9 -16.18 -17.81 2.82
N GLU A 10 -17.06 -18.01 3.81
CA GLU A 10 -17.29 -17.03 4.87
C GLU A 10 -16.08 -16.87 5.79
N GLN A 11 -15.38 -17.96 6.11
CA GLN A 11 -14.12 -17.89 6.85
C GLN A 11 -13.06 -17.11 6.07
N ALA A 12 -12.90 -17.40 4.77
CA ALA A 12 -11.98 -16.66 3.91
C ALA A 12 -12.33 -15.16 3.86
N ARG A 13 -13.62 -14.80 3.68
CA ARG A 13 -14.08 -13.41 3.71
C ARG A 13 -13.75 -12.71 5.04
N LYS A 14 -13.93 -13.40 6.16
CA LYS A 14 -13.62 -12.84 7.48
C LYS A 14 -12.12 -12.56 7.64
N LEU A 15 -11.27 -13.49 7.20
CA LEU A 15 -9.81 -13.31 7.20
C LEU A 15 -9.41 -12.13 6.30
N LEU A 16 -9.94 -12.08 5.07
CA LEU A 16 -9.68 -11.00 4.12
C LEU A 16 -10.05 -9.63 4.69
N ARG A 17 -11.24 -9.50 5.30
CA ARG A 17 -11.68 -8.27 5.95
C ARG A 17 -10.77 -7.85 7.10
N ALA A 18 -10.21 -8.81 7.84
CA ALA A 18 -9.24 -8.51 8.89
C ALA A 18 -7.92 -8.00 8.31
N THR A 19 -7.51 -8.48 7.13
CA THR A 19 -6.26 -8.07 6.49
C THR A 19 -6.27 -6.60 6.04
N VAL A 20 -7.39 -6.10 5.50
CA VAL A 20 -7.51 -4.70 5.02
C VAL A 20 -8.10 -3.72 6.04
N ARG A 21 -8.17 -4.11 7.32
CA ARG A 21 -8.83 -3.32 8.35
C ARG A 21 -7.98 -2.15 8.83
N ARG A 22 -8.62 -0.99 9.04
CA ARG A 22 -8.03 0.11 9.84
C ARG A 22 -7.57 -0.40 11.21
N GLY A 23 -6.40 0.04 11.65
CA GLY A 23 -5.79 -0.40 12.90
C GLY A 23 -5.04 -1.73 12.79
N ARG A 24 -5.01 -2.39 11.62
CA ARG A 24 -4.11 -3.53 11.37
C ARG A 24 -2.68 -3.02 11.48
N GLN A 25 -1.91 -3.62 12.36
CA GLN A 25 -0.48 -3.40 12.44
C GLN A 25 0.20 -3.97 11.19
N ILE A 26 1.19 -3.29 10.63
CA ILE A 26 2.00 -3.77 9.52
C ILE A 26 3.46 -3.78 10.01
N THR A 27 4.05 -4.96 10.12
CA THR A 27 5.41 -5.13 10.66
C THR A 27 6.41 -5.66 9.65
N SER A 28 5.98 -5.99 8.43
CA SER A 28 6.85 -6.51 7.38
C SER A 28 6.46 -6.05 5.97
N PRO A 29 7.39 -6.08 5.01
CA PRO A 29 7.10 -5.84 3.59
C PRO A 29 6.01 -6.77 3.04
N ASP A 30 5.99 -8.03 3.50
CA ASP A 30 5.00 -9.02 3.08
C ASP A 30 3.59 -8.61 3.53
N GLU A 31 3.45 -8.09 4.75
CA GLU A 31 2.16 -7.59 5.24
C GLU A 31 1.67 -6.36 4.48
N VAL A 32 2.58 -5.47 4.05
CA VAL A 32 2.26 -4.34 3.15
C VAL A 32 1.73 -4.87 1.82
N ARG A 33 2.44 -5.82 1.21
CA ARG A 33 2.04 -6.42 -0.07
C ARG A 33 0.68 -7.06 0.05
N ASP A 34 0.44 -7.87 1.07
CA ASP A 34 -0.83 -8.57 1.27
C ASP A 34 -1.97 -7.57 1.50
N PHE A 35 -1.76 -6.53 2.32
CA PHE A 35 -2.71 -5.45 2.50
C PHE A 35 -3.08 -4.77 1.16
N LEU A 36 -2.08 -4.43 0.34
CA LEU A 36 -2.28 -3.76 -0.94
C LEU A 36 -2.92 -4.68 -1.98
N LEU A 37 -2.52 -5.96 -2.04
CA LEU A 37 -3.14 -6.97 -2.88
C LEU A 37 -4.64 -7.03 -2.63
N PHE A 38 -5.04 -7.21 -1.38
CA PHE A 38 -6.46 -7.33 -1.07
C PHE A 38 -7.22 -6.02 -1.28
N THR A 39 -6.56 -4.88 -1.09
CA THR A 39 -7.15 -3.56 -1.34
C THR A 39 -7.34 -3.30 -2.84
N LEU A 40 -6.42 -3.78 -3.69
CA LEU A 40 -6.36 -3.44 -5.11
C LEU A 40 -6.73 -4.60 -6.04
N ALA A 41 -7.01 -5.80 -5.52
CA ALA A 41 -7.27 -7.02 -6.30
C ALA A 41 -8.39 -6.89 -7.34
N LEU A 42 -9.35 -5.99 -7.12
CA LEU A 42 -10.47 -5.76 -8.02
C LEU A 42 -10.29 -4.51 -8.92
N ARG A 43 -9.10 -3.92 -8.94
CA ARG A 43 -8.80 -2.74 -9.75
C ARG A 43 -8.33 -3.15 -11.14
N GLU A 44 -9.01 -2.62 -12.15
CA GLU A 44 -8.73 -2.85 -13.58
C GLU A 44 -7.82 -1.78 -14.19
N GLN A 45 -7.44 -0.76 -13.41
CA GLN A 45 -6.63 0.38 -13.83
C GLN A 45 -5.37 0.49 -12.97
N GLU A 46 -4.34 1.19 -13.47
CA GLU A 46 -3.17 1.47 -12.63
C GLU A 46 -3.58 2.44 -11.53
N VAL A 47 -3.06 2.19 -10.33
CA VAL A 47 -3.37 2.98 -9.14
C VAL A 47 -2.08 3.40 -8.48
N PHE A 48 -1.94 4.69 -8.26
CA PHE A 48 -0.91 5.23 -7.37
C PHE A 48 -1.58 5.74 -6.10
N GLY A 49 -1.07 5.32 -4.95
CA GLY A 49 -1.65 5.65 -3.67
C GLY A 49 -0.66 5.54 -2.52
N LEU A 50 -1.18 5.75 -1.32
CA LEU A 50 -0.42 5.68 -0.10
C LEU A 50 -1.20 5.05 1.06
N VAL A 51 -0.47 4.42 1.98
CA VAL A 51 -0.94 3.97 3.29
C VAL A 51 -0.36 4.90 4.35
N LEU A 52 -1.22 5.43 5.21
CA LEU A 52 -0.82 6.18 6.40
C LEU A 52 -0.77 5.25 7.60
N LEU A 53 0.27 5.35 8.41
CA LEU A 53 0.48 4.53 9.60
C LEU A 53 0.63 5.40 10.85
N ASP A 54 0.18 4.89 12.00
CA ASP A 54 0.49 5.47 13.31
C ASP A 54 1.89 5.06 13.80
N ASN A 55 2.28 5.53 14.99
CA ASN A 55 3.58 5.25 15.60
C ASN A 55 3.81 3.77 15.98
N GLN A 56 2.76 2.94 15.94
CA GLN A 56 2.83 1.50 16.17
C GLN A 56 2.74 0.74 14.84
N ASN A 57 2.91 1.41 13.71
CA ASN A 57 2.76 0.88 12.36
C ASN A 57 1.35 0.35 12.06
N ARG A 58 0.30 0.91 12.68
CA ARG A 58 -1.09 0.52 12.39
C ARG A 58 -1.68 1.37 11.29
N VAL A 59 -2.41 0.73 10.38
CA VAL A 59 -3.06 1.41 9.24
C VAL A 59 -4.08 2.43 9.73
N LEU A 60 -3.83 3.70 9.42
CA LEU A 60 -4.77 4.78 9.62
C LEU A 60 -5.71 4.93 8.43
N LEU A 61 -5.14 4.86 7.21
CA LEU A 61 -5.85 5.12 5.96
C LEU A 61 -5.10 4.54 4.76
N TRP A 62 -5.84 4.01 3.78
CA TRP A 62 -5.39 3.88 2.39
C TRP A 62 -5.98 5.03 1.56
N ARG A 63 -5.16 5.71 0.76
CA ARG A 63 -5.58 6.79 -0.13
C ARG A 63 -5.04 6.55 -1.53
N GLU A 64 -5.95 6.44 -2.49
CA GLU A 64 -5.62 6.52 -3.90
C GLU A 64 -5.40 7.99 -4.26
N LEU A 65 -4.25 8.29 -4.84
CA LEU A 65 -3.90 9.62 -5.33
C LEU A 65 -4.26 9.76 -6.81
N PHE A 66 -4.10 8.68 -7.58
CA PHE A 66 -4.37 8.66 -9.02
C PHE A 66 -4.88 7.29 -9.49
N GLN A 67 -5.72 7.32 -10.52
CA GLN A 67 -6.28 6.16 -11.22
C GLN A 67 -6.19 6.43 -12.73
N GLY A 68 -5.71 5.46 -13.53
CA GLY A 68 -5.63 5.59 -14.99
C GLY A 68 -4.30 5.10 -15.56
N THR A 69 -3.90 5.56 -16.75
CA THR A 69 -2.57 5.27 -17.32
C THR A 69 -1.55 6.24 -16.73
N ILE A 70 -0.66 5.77 -15.86
CA ILE A 70 0.26 6.60 -15.06
C ILE A 70 1.58 6.75 -15.83
N SER A 71 1.54 7.38 -17.01
CA SER A 71 2.74 7.66 -17.80
C SER A 71 3.65 8.68 -17.11
N TYR A 72 3.05 9.67 -16.45
CA TYR A 72 3.70 10.64 -15.60
C TYR A 72 2.63 11.26 -14.71
N THR A 73 2.86 11.31 -13.41
CA THR A 73 1.86 11.82 -12.48
C THR A 73 2.55 12.56 -11.34
N PRO A 74 2.39 13.89 -11.25
CA PRO A 74 3.06 14.68 -10.25
C PRO A 74 2.43 14.39 -8.88
N VAL A 75 3.22 13.77 -7.99
CA VAL A 75 2.90 13.68 -6.57
C VAL A 75 3.43 14.94 -5.92
N TYR A 76 2.55 15.79 -5.40
CA TYR A 76 2.94 17.02 -4.73
C TYR A 76 3.27 16.74 -3.26
N PRO A 77 4.53 16.85 -2.80
CA PRO A 77 4.90 16.48 -1.44
C PRO A 77 4.11 17.26 -0.37
N ARG A 78 3.78 18.54 -0.64
CA ARG A 78 2.94 19.35 0.24
C ARG A 78 1.57 18.74 0.52
N GLU A 79 0.94 18.09 -0.46
CA GLU A 79 -0.39 17.50 -0.30
C GLU A 79 -0.30 16.19 0.47
N VAL A 80 0.79 15.43 0.28
CA VAL A 80 1.08 14.24 1.10
C VAL A 80 1.33 14.63 2.56
N VAL A 81 2.12 15.67 2.82
CA VAL A 81 2.40 16.15 4.17
C VAL A 81 1.12 16.64 4.86
N LYS A 82 0.30 17.45 4.18
CA LYS A 82 -1.01 17.87 4.71
C LYS A 82 -1.87 16.66 5.07
N LEU A 83 -1.95 15.66 4.19
CA LEU A 83 -2.72 14.44 4.42
C LEU A 83 -2.18 13.65 5.61
N ALA A 84 -0.86 13.48 5.73
CA ALA A 84 -0.22 12.81 6.85
C ALA A 84 -0.52 13.52 8.18
N LEU A 85 -0.38 14.85 8.22
CA LEU A 85 -0.66 15.66 9.41
C LEU A 85 -2.15 15.62 9.80
N ASN A 86 -3.06 15.72 8.84
CA ASN A 86 -4.51 15.65 9.06
C ASN A 86 -4.96 14.32 9.68
N HIS A 87 -4.20 13.26 9.48
CA HIS A 87 -4.48 11.93 10.04
C HIS A 87 -3.58 11.55 11.20
N ASN A 88 -2.71 12.45 11.68
CA ASN A 88 -1.69 12.17 12.70
C ASN A 88 -0.83 10.95 12.33
N ALA A 89 -0.50 10.80 11.04
CA ALA A 89 0.33 9.72 10.56
C ALA A 89 1.78 9.91 11.02
N ALA A 90 2.35 8.87 11.60
CA ALA A 90 3.77 8.80 11.92
C ALA A 90 4.60 8.42 10.69
N ALA A 91 4.05 7.58 9.80
CA ALA A 91 4.74 7.11 8.60
C ALA A 91 3.79 7.00 7.39
N VAL A 92 4.37 7.05 6.19
CA VAL A 92 3.67 6.93 4.91
C VAL A 92 4.35 5.86 4.05
N ILE A 93 3.57 4.97 3.46
CA ILE A 93 4.02 3.98 2.48
C ILE A 93 3.38 4.30 1.13
N PHE A 94 4.16 4.45 0.06
CA PHE A 94 3.64 4.61 -1.29
C PHE A 94 3.50 3.28 -2.02
N ALA A 95 2.50 3.20 -2.90
CA ALA A 95 2.25 2.01 -3.70
C ALA A 95 1.88 2.39 -5.14
N HIS A 96 2.46 1.68 -6.09
CA HIS A 96 2.10 1.76 -7.50
C HIS A 96 1.68 0.37 -7.99
N TYR A 97 0.39 0.24 -8.29
CA TYR A 97 -0.22 -0.97 -8.83
C TYR A 97 -0.39 -0.84 -10.34
N VAL A 98 0.13 -1.81 -11.09
CA VAL A 98 0.04 -1.88 -12.56
C VAL A 98 -0.79 -3.11 -12.96
N VAL A 99 -1.70 -2.93 -13.92
CA VAL A 99 -2.80 -3.86 -14.31
C VAL A 99 -2.33 -5.26 -14.79
N ARG A 100 -1.03 -5.50 -14.92
CA ARG A 100 -0.46 -6.83 -15.19
C ARG A 100 -0.19 -7.67 -13.94
N ASN A 101 -0.82 -7.32 -12.80
CA ASN A 101 -0.58 -7.89 -11.47
C ASN A 101 0.89 -7.76 -10.99
N ILE A 102 1.61 -6.78 -11.54
CA ILE A 102 2.95 -6.41 -11.08
C ILE A 102 2.75 -5.28 -10.08
N MET A 103 2.68 -5.60 -8.80
CA MET A 103 2.76 -4.57 -7.77
C MET A 103 4.21 -4.13 -7.63
N ARG A 104 4.42 -2.83 -7.81
CA ARG A 104 5.65 -2.17 -7.36
C ARG A 104 5.31 -1.39 -6.11
N VAL A 105 5.66 -1.96 -4.96
CA VAL A 105 5.70 -1.19 -3.72
C VAL A 105 6.89 -0.24 -3.84
N MET A 106 6.60 1.02 -4.14
CA MET A 106 7.62 2.07 -4.16
C MET A 106 7.87 2.46 -2.71
N CYS A 107 8.77 1.74 -2.05
CA CYS A 107 9.23 2.08 -0.71
C CYS A 107 10.17 3.29 -0.81
N PRO A 108 9.71 4.47 -0.36
CA PRO A 108 10.42 5.09 0.75
C PRO A 108 9.43 5.38 1.88
N ILE A 109 9.66 4.76 3.04
CA ILE A 109 9.03 5.15 4.30
C ILE A 109 9.42 6.62 4.54
N LEU A 110 8.49 7.54 4.36
CA LEU A 110 8.72 8.96 4.56
C LEU A 110 7.84 9.43 5.73
N LEU A 111 8.36 9.19 6.92
CA LEU A 111 8.50 10.13 8.04
C LEU A 111 8.85 9.31 9.30
N CYS A 112 9.90 9.76 9.99
CA CYS A 112 10.35 9.33 11.32
C CYS A 112 10.87 7.88 11.51
N SER A 113 12.08 7.58 11.03
CA SER A 113 13.21 7.02 11.82
C SER A 113 14.30 6.49 10.89
N LEU A 114 15.55 6.91 11.13
CA LEU A 114 16.74 6.39 10.46
C LEU A 114 16.83 4.86 10.64
N GLU A 115 16.57 4.09 9.59
CA GLU A 115 17.27 2.85 9.18
C GLU A 115 16.60 2.26 7.93
N VAL A 116 16.76 2.97 6.80
CA VAL A 116 16.25 2.55 5.48
C VAL A 116 17.20 1.55 4.79
N LEU A 117 18.26 1.09 5.47
CA LEU A 117 19.37 0.37 4.84
C LEU A 117 19.31 -1.16 4.87
N SER A 118 18.32 -1.80 5.51
CA SER A 118 18.22 -3.26 5.56
C SER A 118 17.28 -3.88 4.51
N TRP A 119 16.57 -3.07 3.72
CA TRP A 119 15.72 -3.59 2.66
C TRP A 119 16.57 -3.99 1.45
N PRO A 120 16.41 -5.21 0.91
CA PRO A 120 17.24 -5.68 -0.20
C PRO A 120 17.09 -4.73 -1.39
N ARG A 121 18.19 -4.08 -1.76
CA ARG A 121 18.32 -3.11 -2.88
C ARG A 121 17.77 -3.61 -4.23
N ARG A 122 17.47 -4.91 -4.37
CA ARG A 122 16.91 -5.51 -5.59
C ARG A 122 15.46 -5.13 -5.90
N MET A 123 14.74 -4.45 -4.99
CA MET A 123 13.40 -3.93 -5.29
C MET A 123 13.34 -2.41 -5.54
N ILE A 124 14.47 -1.68 -5.46
CA ILE A 124 14.49 -0.20 -5.45
C ILE A 124 14.90 0.42 -6.80
N THR A 125 15.47 -0.31 -7.75
CA THR A 125 15.89 0.29 -9.03
C THR A 125 14.80 0.17 -10.09
N GLY A 126 13.91 1.16 -10.15
CA GLY A 126 13.40 1.65 -11.43
C GLY A 126 14.30 2.81 -11.85
N GLN A 127 15.30 2.55 -12.69
CA GLN A 127 16.06 3.62 -13.34
C GLN A 127 15.08 4.48 -14.12
N MET A 128 14.86 5.70 -13.61
CA MET A 128 14.47 6.85 -14.38
C MET A 128 15.77 7.40 -14.95
N MET A 129 16.17 6.89 -16.11
CA MET A 129 17.18 7.53 -16.96
C MET A 129 16.49 7.85 -18.28
N ASP A 130 16.41 9.15 -18.54
CA ASP A 130 16.08 9.71 -19.84
C ASP A 130 16.94 9.06 -20.93
N THR A 131 16.28 8.44 -21.90
CA THR A 131 16.49 8.57 -23.36
C THR A 131 15.33 7.86 -24.06
#